data_AF-A0A803R9J4-F1
#
_entry.id   AF-A0A803R9J4-F1
#
_cell.length_a   1.000
_cell.length_b   1.000
_cell.length_c   1.000
_cell.angle_alpha   90.00
_cell.angle_beta   90.00
_cell.angle_gamma   90.00
#
_symmetry.space_group_name_H-M   'P 1'
#
loop_
_entity.id
_entity.type
_entity.pdbx_description
1 polymer ?
#
loop_
_entity_poly.entity_id
_entity_poly.type
_entity_poly.pdbx_seq_one_letter_code
_entity_poly.pdbx_strand_id
1 'polypeptide(L)'
;MTMGIERVLKEKFGDALKEIRQVYDEEAKETTAEAVNRHLDILRPAIKNFGGSVEVLSVENGDCFVNYVGPESIGSGVKAAIKEKFPDIINVILKQ
;
A
#
# COMPACT_ATOMS: atom_id res chain seq x y z
N MET A 1 7.51 -25.40 -25.55
CA MET A 1 8.57 -24.75 -26.35
C MET A 1 8.10 -23.34 -26.67
N THR A 2 8.57 -22.33 -25.92
CA THR A 2 8.15 -20.93 -26.07
C THR A 2 9.39 -20.05 -25.87
N MET A 3 10.28 -20.03 -26.86
CA MET A 3 11.56 -19.32 -26.83
C MET A 3 11.45 -18.00 -27.62
N GLY A 4 11.06 -16.89 -26.99
CA GLY A 4 10.98 -15.62 -27.72
C GLY A 4 11.13 -14.37 -26.87
N ILE A 5 10.29 -14.21 -25.85
CA ILE A 5 10.16 -12.93 -25.15
C ILE A 5 11.23 -12.76 -24.06
N GLU A 6 11.70 -13.86 -23.48
CA GLU A 6 12.73 -13.87 -22.43
C GLU A 6 14.13 -13.47 -22.94
N ARG A 7 14.40 -13.67 -24.24
CA ARG A 7 15.73 -13.38 -24.81
C ARG A 7 15.94 -11.88 -25.01
N VAL A 8 14.88 -11.17 -25.39
CA VAL A 8 14.93 -9.72 -25.71
C VAL A 8 15.02 -8.86 -24.44
N LEU A 9 14.39 -9.27 -23.35
CA LEU A 9 14.47 -8.52 -22.08
C LEU A 9 15.84 -8.64 -21.42
N LYS A 10 16.53 -9.79 -21.55
CA LYS A 10 17.87 -10.00 -20.99
C LYS A 10 18.98 -9.20 -21.70
N GLU A 11 18.78 -8.82 -22.95
CA GLU A 11 19.79 -8.04 -23.70
C GLU A 11 19.67 -6.52 -23.47
N LYS A 12 18.48 -6.00 -23.09
CA LYS A 12 18.29 -4.55 -22.87
C LYS A 12 18.51 -4.08 -21.44
N PHE A 13 18.50 -5.00 -20.47
CA PHE A 13 18.60 -4.65 -19.05
C PHE A 13 19.64 -5.55 -18.38
N GLY A 14 20.88 -5.07 -18.34
CA GLY A 14 21.96 -5.68 -17.54
C GLY A 14 21.72 -5.57 -16.03
N ASP A 15 22.79 -5.79 -15.25
CA ASP A 15 22.91 -6.03 -13.80
C ASP A 15 22.32 -4.98 -12.81
N ALA A 16 21.32 -4.19 -13.21
CA ALA A 16 20.67 -3.16 -12.40
C ALA A 16 19.30 -3.60 -11.82
N LEU A 17 18.97 -4.89 -11.86
CA LEU A 17 17.74 -5.43 -11.29
C LEU A 17 18.01 -5.93 -9.87
N LYS A 18 17.96 -5.02 -8.89
CA LYS A 18 17.74 -5.41 -7.49
C LYS A 18 16.34 -6.00 -7.39
N GLU A 19 16.29 -7.33 -7.43
CA GLU A 19 15.14 -8.18 -7.08
C GLU A 19 13.85 -7.88 -7.85
N ILE A 20 13.67 -8.55 -8.99
CA ILE A 20 12.34 -8.72 -9.58
C ILE A 20 11.57 -9.68 -8.66
N ARG A 21 10.87 -9.11 -7.69
CA ARG A 21 9.95 -9.85 -6.84
C ARG A 21 8.72 -10.19 -7.66
N GLN A 22 8.61 -11.46 -8.05
CA GLN A 22 7.41 -12.04 -8.63
C GLN A 22 6.29 -11.96 -7.57
N VAL A 23 5.36 -11.03 -7.75
CA VAL A 23 4.17 -10.94 -6.91
C VAL A 23 3.19 -12.01 -7.36
N TYR A 24 3.33 -13.19 -6.75
CA TYR A 24 2.19 -14.06 -6.51
C TYR A 24 1.25 -13.36 -5.52
N ASP A 25 -0.03 -13.27 -5.86
CA ASP A 25 -1.12 -13.95 -5.15
C ASP A 25 -2.45 -13.39 -5.68
N GLU A 26 -3.27 -14.22 -6.31
CA GLU A 26 -4.20 -15.14 -5.66
C GLU A 26 -5.41 -14.36 -5.12
N GLU A 27 -6.56 -14.80 -5.62
CA GLU A 27 -7.87 -14.26 -5.33
C GLU A 27 -8.16 -14.29 -3.82
N ALA A 28 -8.11 -13.15 -3.15
CA ALA A 28 -8.73 -12.99 -1.85
C ALA A 28 -9.67 -11.79 -1.86
N LYS A 29 -10.96 -12.07 -1.68
CA LYS A 29 -12.08 -11.14 -1.53
C LYS A 29 -12.03 -10.33 -0.21
N GLU A 30 -10.85 -10.18 0.37
CA GLU A 30 -10.61 -9.60 1.69
C GLU A 30 -9.94 -8.23 1.50
N THR A 31 -10.18 -7.26 2.38
CA THR A 31 -9.74 -5.86 2.24
C THR A 31 -8.28 -5.75 1.75
N THR A 32 -8.09 -5.46 0.46
CA THR A 32 -6.75 -5.41 -0.15
C THR A 32 -6.07 -4.06 0.12
N ALA A 33 -4.74 -4.10 0.27
CA ALA A 33 -3.92 -2.89 0.43
C ALA A 33 -4.15 -1.86 -0.68
N GLU A 34 -4.49 -2.32 -1.89
CA GLU A 34 -4.81 -1.46 -3.03
C GLU A 34 -6.10 -0.67 -2.83
N ALA A 35 -7.15 -1.29 -2.27
CA ALA A 35 -8.40 -0.61 -1.95
C ALA A 35 -8.19 0.46 -0.88
N VAL A 36 -7.42 0.14 0.17
CA VAL A 36 -7.03 1.09 1.21
C VAL A 36 -6.21 2.23 0.62
N ASN A 37 -5.26 1.91 -0.26
CA ASN A 37 -4.40 2.90 -0.92
C ASN A 37 -5.22 3.88 -1.79
N ARG A 38 -6.18 3.37 -2.56
CA ARG A 38 -7.08 4.20 -3.37
C ARG A 38 -7.94 5.11 -2.52
N HIS A 39 -8.40 4.64 -1.37
CA HIS A 39 -9.14 5.48 -0.43
C HIS A 39 -8.24 6.52 0.25
N LEU A 40 -6.99 6.17 0.55
CA LEU A 40 -6.04 7.14 1.06
C LEU A 40 -5.62 8.16 0.02
N ASP A 41 -5.66 7.85 -1.29
CA ASP A 41 -5.24 8.77 -2.35
C ASP A 41 -6.02 10.09 -2.36
N ILE A 42 -7.32 10.05 -2.04
CA ILE A 42 -8.15 11.24 -1.86
C ILE A 42 -7.83 12.01 -0.56
N LEU A 43 -7.28 11.34 0.46
CA LEU A 43 -6.89 11.95 1.73
C LEU A 43 -5.43 12.44 1.73
N ARG A 44 -4.54 11.84 0.91
CA ARG A 44 -3.14 12.23 0.72
C ARG A 44 -2.97 13.74 0.50
N PRO A 45 -3.72 14.42 -0.39
CA PRO A 45 -3.57 15.86 -0.56
C PRO A 45 -3.94 16.63 0.70
N ALA A 46 -5.00 16.25 1.41
CA ALA A 46 -5.37 16.90 2.67
C ALA A 46 -4.27 16.71 3.73
N ILE A 47 -3.86 15.46 3.94
CA ILE A 47 -2.80 15.09 4.88
C ILE A 47 -1.50 15.86 4.58
N LYS A 48 -1.13 15.96 3.30
CA LYS A 48 0.04 16.73 2.84
C LYS A 48 -0.10 18.23 3.07
N ASN A 49 -1.30 18.80 2.88
CA ASN A 49 -1.57 20.20 3.22
C ASN A 49 -1.44 20.47 4.73
N PHE A 50 -1.76 19.49 5.58
CA PHE A 50 -1.55 19.58 7.03
C PHE A 50 -0.11 19.28 7.48
N GLY A 51 0.83 19.08 6.54
CA GLY A 51 2.23 18.78 6.86
C GLY A 51 2.49 17.31 7.23
N GLY A 52 1.57 16.41 6.89
CA GLY A 52 1.74 14.97 7.06
C GLY A 52 1.97 14.22 5.75
N SER A 53 2.20 12.92 5.83
CA SER A 53 2.26 12.00 4.70
C SER A 53 1.77 10.62 5.14
N VAL A 54 1.16 9.89 4.21
CA VAL A 54 0.58 8.58 4.49
C VAL A 54 0.95 7.60 3.38
N GLU A 55 1.36 6.39 3.76
CA GLU A 55 1.75 5.32 2.85
C GLU A 55 1.30 3.97 3.41
N VAL A 56 0.62 3.16 2.61
CA VAL A 56 0.17 1.83 3.05
C VAL A 56 1.33 0.86 2.87
N LEU A 57 1.70 0.16 3.95
CA LEU A 57 2.76 -0.84 3.92
C LEU A 57 2.19 -2.21 3.53
N SER A 58 1.20 -2.69 4.29
CA SER A 58 0.57 -4.00 4.12
C SER A 58 -0.74 -4.07 4.89
N VAL A 59 -1.64 -4.95 4.48
CA VAL A 59 -2.89 -5.26 5.20
C VAL A 59 -2.94 -6.77 5.35
N GLU A 60 -2.96 -7.24 6.60
CA GLU A 60 -2.95 -8.68 6.92
C GLU A 60 -3.88 -8.95 8.11
N ASN A 61 -4.73 -9.98 8.02
CA ASN A 61 -5.57 -10.46 9.13
C ASN A 61 -6.41 -9.38 9.85
N GLY A 62 -6.86 -8.33 9.14
CA GLY A 62 -7.61 -7.22 9.72
C GLY A 62 -6.76 -6.15 10.42
N ASP A 63 -5.43 -6.30 10.41
CA ASP A 63 -4.46 -5.28 10.80
C ASP A 63 -3.96 -4.54 9.55
N CYS A 64 -4.13 -3.22 9.54
CA CYS A 64 -3.66 -2.34 8.49
C CYS A 64 -2.42 -1.59 8.95
N PHE A 65 -1.30 -1.88 8.30
CA PHE A 65 -0.02 -1.20 8.55
C PHE A 65 0.10 -0.02 7.61
N VAL A 66 0.12 1.17 8.18
CA VAL A 66 0.23 2.42 7.44
C VAL A 66 1.38 3.21 8.02
N ASN A 67 2.32 3.61 7.17
CA ASN A 67 3.33 4.58 7.53
C ASN A 67 2.69 5.98 7.46
N TYR A 68 2.48 6.59 8.62
CA TYR A 68 1.90 7.92 8.73
C TYR A 68 2.88 8.83 9.47
N VAL A 69 3.30 9.87 8.77
CA VAL A 69 4.18 10.92 9.31
C VAL A 69 3.34 12.18 9.44
N GLY A 70 3.36 12.83 10.59
CA GLY A 70 2.65 14.09 10.79
C GLY A 70 1.99 14.22 12.15
N PRO A 71 1.19 15.27 12.36
CA PRO A 71 0.55 15.53 13.63
C PRO A 71 -0.46 14.45 14.01
N GLU A 72 -0.45 14.05 15.28
CA GLU A 72 -1.30 12.97 15.81
C GLU A 72 -2.81 13.21 15.59
N SER A 73 -3.22 14.48 15.54
CA SER A 73 -4.60 14.89 15.22
C SER A 73 -5.09 14.35 13.87
N ILE A 74 -4.21 14.33 12.86
CA ILE A 74 -4.53 13.83 11.52
C ILE A 74 -4.40 12.30 11.50
N GLY A 75 -3.41 11.73 12.19
CA GLY A 75 -3.28 10.28 12.34
C GLY A 75 -4.54 9.63 12.90
N SER A 76 -5.16 10.24 13.91
CA SER A 76 -6.44 9.75 14.45
C SER A 76 -7.57 9.81 13.42
N GLY A 77 -7.61 10.84 12.58
CA GLY A 77 -8.55 10.96 11.46
C GLY A 77 -8.34 9.89 10.38
N VAL A 78 -7.09 9.57 10.05
CA VAL A 78 -6.74 8.50 9.10
C VAL A 78 -7.21 7.14 9.61
N LYS A 79 -6.99 6.84 10.90
CA LYS A 79 -7.50 5.59 11.52
C LYS A 79 -9.03 5.50 11.44
N ALA A 80 -9.72 6.60 11.73
CA ALA A 80 -11.18 6.66 11.67
C ALA A 80 -11.70 6.44 10.23
N ALA A 81 -11.11 7.11 9.25
CA ALA A 81 -11.49 6.98 7.84
C ALA A 81 -11.30 5.55 7.32
N ILE A 82 -10.18 4.90 7.67
CA ILE A 82 -9.93 3.50 7.30
C ILE A 82 -10.95 2.58 7.96
N LYS A 83 -11.22 2.72 9.26
CA LYS A 83 -12.24 1.90 9.95
C LYS A 83 -13.66 2.10 9.41
N GLU A 84 -14.01 3.34 9.05
CA GLU A 84 -15.32 3.66 8.49
C GLU A 84 -15.51 3.03 7.10
N LYS A 85 -14.46 3.05 6.27
CA LYS A 85 -14.52 2.50 4.91
C LYS A 85 -14.36 1.00 4.87
N PHE A 86 -13.55 0.44 5.76
CA PHE A 86 -13.17 -0.96 5.82
C PHE A 86 -13.52 -1.52 7.20
N PRO A 87 -14.77 -1.98 7.40
CA PRO A 87 -15.21 -2.57 8.67
C PRO A 87 -14.48 -3.89 9.01
N ASP A 88 -13.86 -4.52 8.00
CA ASP A 88 -12.99 -5.68 8.14
C ASP A 88 -11.66 -5.36 8.84
N ILE A 89 -11.22 -4.09 8.81
CA ILE A 89 -10.00 -3.66 9.49
C ILE A 89 -10.32 -3.41 10.96
N ILE A 90 -9.91 -4.36 11.80
CA ILE A 90 -10.07 -4.32 13.25
C ILE A 90 -9.11 -3.30 13.85
N ASN A 91 -7.89 -3.25 13.32
CA ASN A 91 -6.82 -2.45 13.89
C ASN A 91 -6.00 -1.71 12.82
N VAL A 92 -5.66 -0.45 13.11
CA VAL A 92 -4.89 0.41 12.21
C VAL A 92 -3.63 0.84 12.95
N ILE A 93 -2.51 0.32 12.50
CA ILE A 93 -1.19 0.55 13.08
C ILE A 93 -0.53 1.64 12.24
N LEU A 94 -0.38 2.81 12.85
CA LEU A 94 0.39 3.92 12.27
C LEU A 94 1.85 3.77 12.71
N LYS A 95 2.75 3.56 11.76
CA LYS A 95 4.19 3.72 12.00
C LYS A 95 4.57 5.16 11.69
N GLN A 96 5.27 5.81 12.64
CA GLN A 96 5.76 7.19 12.54
C GLN A 96 7.25 7.20 12.22
#